data_AF-A0A6A6DLB2-F1
#
_entry.id   AF-A0A6A6DLB2-F1
#
_cell.length_a   1.000
_cell.length_b   1.000
_cell.length_c   1.000
_cell.angle_alpha   90.00
_cell.angle_beta   90.00
_cell.angle_gamma   90.00
#
_symmetry.space_group_name_H-M   'P 1'
#
loop_
_entity.id
_entity.type
_entity.pdbx_description
1 polymer ?
#
loop_
_entity_poly.entity_id
_entity_poly.type
_entity_poly.pdbx_seq_one_letter_code
_entity_poly.pdbx_strand_id
1 'polypeptide(L)'
;MRIIKDTLGVAGNDVPQSIIFAVSLLAFGCSIDGDWDQARGHVEALQRIIDSCGGVHTLDFELQRTVTWTAYRVSAALRLPPIFPIPRFLNVGPSPLAFLDDAQIRAWRTVKRFPKDSSFVFDIVVRLHQLGLATSAEWYGEMDQRALSNMYFEALECTVVAQLDEPWSATIAAGAQRQEAATMFKIWAAGLPVFVCGTIRHVRSRLGMIIVERRICDPLLARVRDLLDSLGGYHAWPRGKNLEPVLATLFYCVESCESIDAWRPWCMDALRKVVEMLKIKSVDEFKKVLDHFPSTNEYRNAADEIWREMTQGGSAASTPSLTFSTLQ
;
A
#
# COMPACT_ATOMS: atom_id res chain seq x y z
N MET A 1 -1.13 -28.37 8.86
CA MET A 1 -0.29 -28.68 7.68
C MET A 1 -0.36 -30.14 7.18
N ARG A 2 -0.85 -31.12 7.96
CA ARG A 2 -0.90 -32.56 7.57
C ARG A 2 -2.02 -32.87 6.56
N ILE A 3 -3.22 -32.31 6.80
CA ILE A 3 -4.44 -32.60 6.01
C ILE A 3 -4.28 -32.25 4.52
N ILE A 4 -3.70 -31.08 4.17
CA ILE A 4 -3.57 -30.66 2.77
C ILE A 4 -2.55 -31.52 1.99
N LYS A 5 -1.44 -31.94 2.63
CA LYS A 5 -0.45 -32.83 1.99
C LYS A 5 -1.04 -34.20 1.68
N ASP A 6 -1.82 -34.74 2.62
CA ASP A 6 -2.43 -36.06 2.47
C ASP A 6 -3.56 -36.05 1.42
N THR A 7 -4.32 -34.95 1.30
CA THR A 7 -5.34 -34.80 0.25
C THR A 7 -4.73 -34.63 -1.15
N LEU A 8 -3.59 -33.93 -1.27
CA LEU A 8 -2.92 -33.73 -2.58
C LEU A 8 -2.32 -35.02 -3.14
N GLY A 9 -1.89 -35.95 -2.29
CA GLY A 9 -1.43 -37.28 -2.74
C GLY A 9 -2.54 -38.15 -3.32
N VAL A 10 -3.82 -37.84 -3.02
CA VAL A 10 -4.98 -38.64 -3.43
C VAL A 10 -5.69 -38.04 -4.66
N ALA A 11 -5.61 -36.72 -4.88
CA ALA A 11 -6.37 -36.03 -5.93
C ALA A 11 -5.71 -36.03 -7.33
N GLY A 12 -4.41 -36.31 -7.45
CA GLY A 12 -3.72 -36.19 -8.74
C GLY A 12 -3.77 -34.76 -9.31
N ASN A 13 -3.75 -34.63 -10.64
CA ASN A 13 -3.80 -33.32 -11.34
C ASN A 13 -5.21 -32.68 -11.35
N ASP A 14 -6.23 -33.37 -10.83
CA ASP A 14 -7.65 -33.01 -10.98
C ASP A 14 -8.21 -32.30 -9.75
N VAL A 15 -7.48 -31.32 -9.20
CA VAL A 15 -8.00 -30.50 -8.09
C VAL A 15 -9.05 -29.52 -8.64
N PRO A 16 -10.31 -29.55 -8.16
CA PRO A 16 -11.33 -28.62 -8.61
C PRO A 16 -10.96 -27.15 -8.32
N GLN A 17 -11.24 -26.25 -9.27
CA GLN A 17 -10.97 -24.81 -9.13
C GLN A 17 -11.67 -24.18 -7.91
N SER A 18 -12.79 -24.75 -7.46
CA SER A 18 -13.46 -24.33 -6.21
C SER A 18 -12.60 -24.56 -4.96
N ILE A 19 -11.77 -25.60 -4.93
CA ILE A 19 -10.81 -25.85 -3.84
C ILE A 19 -9.69 -24.81 -3.88
N ILE A 20 -9.18 -24.50 -5.07
CA ILE A 20 -8.16 -23.47 -5.28
C ILE A 20 -8.67 -22.11 -4.80
N PHE A 21 -9.91 -21.76 -5.17
CA PHE A 21 -10.59 -20.57 -4.69
C PHE A 21 -10.74 -20.54 -3.16
N ALA A 22 -11.17 -21.65 -2.55
CA ALA A 22 -11.30 -21.74 -1.09
C ALA A 22 -9.97 -21.55 -0.35
N VAL A 23 -8.88 -22.14 -0.85
CA VAL A 23 -7.53 -21.96 -0.26
C VAL A 23 -7.06 -20.51 -0.42
N SER A 24 -7.35 -19.87 -1.56
CA SER A 24 -7.09 -18.44 -1.77
C SER A 24 -7.86 -17.58 -0.76
N LEU A 25 -9.14 -17.86 -0.54
CA LEU A 25 -9.94 -17.16 0.48
C LEU A 25 -9.40 -17.35 1.90
N LEU A 26 -8.88 -18.53 2.25
CA LEU A 26 -8.23 -18.75 3.54
C LEU A 26 -6.98 -17.87 3.70
N ALA A 27 -6.12 -17.82 2.68
CA ALA A 27 -4.96 -16.93 2.69
C ALA A 27 -5.36 -15.46 2.87
N PHE A 28 -6.38 -15.03 2.11
CA PHE A 28 -6.92 -13.68 2.19
C PHE A 28 -7.51 -13.39 3.57
N GLY A 29 -8.34 -14.28 4.13
CA GLY A 29 -8.96 -14.14 5.45
C GLY A 29 -7.92 -14.01 6.56
N CYS A 30 -6.96 -14.93 6.60
CA CYS A 30 -5.84 -14.85 7.56
C CYS A 30 -5.07 -13.52 7.44
N SER A 31 -4.88 -12.99 6.23
CA SER A 31 -4.21 -11.70 6.04
C SER A 31 -5.01 -10.51 6.58
N ILE A 32 -6.34 -10.58 6.55
CA ILE A 32 -7.23 -9.56 7.12
C ILE A 32 -7.23 -9.63 8.65
N ASP A 33 -7.15 -10.84 9.22
CA ASP A 33 -7.15 -11.06 10.66
C ASP A 33 -5.77 -10.75 11.31
N GLY A 34 -4.73 -10.61 10.47
CA GLY A 34 -3.36 -10.38 10.91
C GLY A 34 -2.56 -11.66 11.18
N ASP A 35 -3.11 -12.82 10.82
CA ASP A 35 -2.47 -14.13 10.93
C ASP A 35 -1.52 -14.39 9.75
N TRP A 36 -0.50 -13.56 9.62
CA TRP A 36 0.37 -13.50 8.44
C TRP A 36 1.15 -14.80 8.17
N ASP A 37 1.55 -15.52 9.22
CA ASP A 37 2.22 -16.83 9.06
C ASP A 37 1.27 -17.88 8.46
N GLN A 38 -0.01 -17.86 8.86
CA GLN A 38 -1.02 -18.74 8.28
C GLN A 38 -1.34 -18.32 6.85
N ALA A 39 -1.49 -17.02 6.59
CA ALA A 39 -1.70 -16.49 5.25
C ALA A 39 -0.58 -16.93 4.29
N ARG A 40 0.68 -16.80 4.71
CA ARG A 40 1.84 -17.30 3.97
C ARG A 40 1.75 -18.81 3.71
N GLY A 41 1.47 -19.60 4.75
CA GLY A 41 1.33 -21.05 4.62
C GLY A 41 0.23 -21.46 3.63
N HIS A 42 -0.88 -20.71 3.58
CA HIS A 42 -1.96 -20.91 2.61
C HIS A 42 -1.55 -20.52 1.19
N VAL A 43 -0.82 -19.42 0.99
CA VAL A 43 -0.26 -19.06 -0.32
C VAL A 43 0.74 -20.09 -0.83
N GLU A 44 1.63 -20.61 0.03
CA GLU A 44 2.57 -21.67 -0.33
C GLU A 44 1.86 -23.01 -0.64
N ALA A 45 0.73 -23.29 0.01
CA ALA A 45 -0.12 -24.43 -0.34
C ALA A 45 -0.83 -24.21 -1.68
N LEU A 46 -1.37 -23.01 -1.90
CA LEU A 46 -2.02 -22.61 -3.14
C LEU A 46 -1.08 -22.75 -4.34
N GLN A 47 0.16 -22.28 -4.22
CA GLN A 47 1.19 -22.43 -5.25
C GLN A 47 1.39 -23.91 -5.62
N ARG A 48 1.57 -24.78 -4.63
CA ARG A 48 1.79 -26.22 -4.85
C ARG A 48 0.59 -26.91 -5.52
N ILE A 49 -0.62 -26.52 -5.13
CA ILE A 49 -1.86 -27.03 -5.76
C ILE A 49 -1.89 -26.61 -7.23
N ILE A 50 -1.66 -25.33 -7.51
CA ILE A 50 -1.69 -24.77 -8.87
C ILE A 50 -0.61 -25.42 -9.74
N ASP A 51 0.60 -25.60 -9.22
CA ASP A 51 1.68 -26.29 -9.93
C ASP A 51 1.32 -27.75 -10.26
N SER A 52 0.66 -28.46 -9.33
CA SER A 52 0.17 -29.82 -9.59
C SER A 52 -0.94 -29.88 -10.65
N CYS A 53 -1.69 -28.79 -10.82
CA CYS A 53 -2.70 -28.63 -11.88
C CYS A 53 -2.12 -28.12 -13.22
N GLY A 54 -0.80 -28.15 -13.40
CA GLY A 54 -0.13 -27.72 -14.62
C GLY A 54 0.20 -26.22 -14.67
N GLY A 55 0.02 -25.48 -13.57
CA GLY A 55 0.36 -24.07 -13.43
C GLY A 55 -0.83 -23.12 -13.55
N VAL A 56 -0.61 -21.83 -13.23
CA VAL A 56 -1.70 -20.85 -13.07
C VAL A 56 -2.54 -20.62 -14.33
N HIS A 57 -1.97 -20.84 -15.51
CA HIS A 57 -2.63 -20.62 -16.79
C HIS A 57 -3.74 -21.65 -17.09
N THR A 58 -3.83 -22.74 -16.33
CA THR A 58 -4.90 -23.75 -16.44
C THR A 58 -6.17 -23.34 -15.70
N LEU A 59 -6.10 -22.31 -14.86
CA LEU A 59 -7.24 -21.76 -14.13
C LEU A 59 -8.10 -20.86 -15.01
N ASP A 60 -9.38 -20.69 -14.65
CA ASP A 60 -10.19 -19.65 -15.26
C ASP A 60 -9.61 -18.26 -14.96
N PHE A 61 -9.84 -17.31 -15.86
CA PHE A 61 -9.20 -16.00 -15.81
C PHE A 61 -9.51 -15.21 -14.53
N GLU A 62 -10.73 -15.29 -14.00
CA GLU A 62 -11.12 -14.57 -12.79
C GLU A 62 -10.49 -15.20 -11.55
N LEU A 63 -10.36 -16.52 -11.53
CA LEU A 63 -9.62 -17.21 -10.50
C LEU A 63 -8.13 -16.88 -10.55
N GLN A 64 -7.51 -16.81 -11.73
CA GLN A 64 -6.12 -16.35 -11.88
C GLN A 64 -5.94 -14.96 -11.23
N ARG A 65 -6.86 -14.03 -11.51
CA ARG A 65 -6.83 -12.68 -10.91
C ARG A 65 -6.97 -12.76 -9.38
N THR A 66 -7.89 -13.56 -8.88
CA THR A 66 -8.16 -13.70 -7.44
C THR A 66 -6.96 -14.27 -6.68
N VAL A 67 -6.34 -15.36 -7.19
CA VAL A 67 -5.16 -15.97 -6.55
C VAL A 67 -3.95 -15.05 -6.62
N THR A 68 -3.75 -14.38 -7.76
CA THR A 68 -2.64 -13.44 -7.95
C THR A 68 -2.78 -12.24 -7.02
N TRP A 69 -3.98 -11.66 -6.91
CA TRP A 69 -4.26 -10.55 -6.01
C TRP A 69 -3.94 -10.90 -4.56
N THR A 70 -4.42 -12.05 -4.10
CA THR A 70 -4.19 -12.53 -2.73
C THR A 70 -2.70 -12.78 -2.48
N ALA A 71 -2.03 -13.48 -3.39
CA ALA A 71 -0.59 -13.73 -3.29
C ALA A 71 0.20 -12.42 -3.25
N TYR A 72 -0.10 -11.45 -4.12
CA TYR A 72 0.60 -10.17 -4.17
C TYR A 72 0.40 -9.33 -2.91
N ARG A 73 -0.78 -9.34 -2.28
CA ARG A 73 -1.01 -8.68 -0.99
C ARG A 73 -0.12 -9.28 0.10
N VAL A 74 -0.08 -10.61 0.20
CA VAL A 74 0.79 -11.31 1.15
C VAL A 74 2.27 -11.03 0.84
N SER A 75 2.66 -11.05 -0.43
CA SER A 75 4.01 -10.72 -0.88
C SER A 75 4.43 -9.29 -0.51
N ALA A 76 3.55 -8.30 -0.69
CA ALA A 76 3.83 -6.92 -0.27
C ALA A 76 4.03 -6.82 1.25
N ALA A 77 3.11 -7.41 2.03
CA ALA A 77 3.15 -7.37 3.48
C ALA A 77 4.39 -8.08 4.06
N LEU A 78 4.76 -9.23 3.50
CA LEU A 78 5.84 -10.08 4.01
C LEU A 78 7.17 -9.94 3.26
N ARG A 79 7.24 -9.01 2.29
CA ARG A 79 8.43 -8.81 1.44
C ARG A 79 8.86 -10.13 0.76
N LEU A 80 7.90 -10.81 0.15
CA LEU A 80 8.12 -12.03 -0.64
C LEU A 80 8.07 -11.68 -2.15
N PRO A 81 8.74 -12.45 -3.02
CA PRO A 81 8.61 -12.26 -4.46
C PRO A 81 7.16 -12.41 -4.96
N PRO A 82 6.80 -11.75 -6.07
CA PRO A 82 5.57 -12.06 -6.78
C PRO A 82 5.62 -13.50 -7.27
N ILE A 83 4.54 -14.25 -7.05
CA ILE A 83 4.53 -15.71 -7.28
C ILE A 83 3.92 -16.06 -8.65
N PHE A 84 2.82 -15.39 -9.00
CA PHE A 84 2.10 -15.62 -10.25
C PHE A 84 2.29 -14.44 -11.21
N PRO A 85 2.39 -14.67 -12.52
CA PRO A 85 2.35 -13.58 -13.50
C PRO A 85 1.02 -12.84 -13.46
N ILE A 86 1.00 -11.54 -13.78
CA ILE A 86 -0.24 -10.76 -13.82
C ILE A 86 -1.17 -11.27 -14.94
N PRO A 87 -2.38 -11.76 -14.61
CA PRO A 87 -3.39 -12.11 -15.61
C PRO A 87 -4.08 -10.84 -16.10
N ARG A 88 -3.74 -10.38 -17.31
CA ARG A 88 -4.24 -9.10 -17.87
C ARG A 88 -5.45 -9.30 -18.77
N PHE A 89 -6.41 -8.38 -18.68
CA PHE A 89 -7.37 -8.20 -19.77
C PHE A 89 -6.62 -7.71 -21.01
N LEU A 90 -6.72 -8.44 -22.13
CA LEU A 90 -6.03 -8.11 -23.38
C LEU A 90 -6.75 -7.03 -24.20
N ASN A 91 -8.09 -7.07 -24.19
CA ASN A 91 -8.93 -6.14 -24.93
C ASN A 91 -9.41 -5.04 -23.98
N VAL A 92 -8.56 -4.04 -23.76
CA VAL A 92 -8.86 -2.84 -22.98
C VAL A 92 -8.91 -1.61 -23.87
N GLY A 93 -9.82 -0.69 -23.59
CA GLY A 93 -9.84 0.61 -24.25
C GLY A 93 -8.55 1.41 -23.99
N PRO A 94 -8.08 2.22 -24.95
CA PRO A 94 -6.93 3.08 -24.74
C PRO A 94 -7.22 4.10 -23.64
N SER A 95 -6.23 4.39 -22.79
CA SER A 95 -6.34 5.49 -21.83
C SER A 95 -6.33 6.84 -22.56
N PRO A 96 -7.13 7.84 -22.13
CA PRO A 96 -7.10 9.17 -22.72
C PRO A 96 -5.70 9.79 -22.69
N LEU A 97 -5.30 10.48 -23.77
CA LEU A 97 -3.96 11.10 -23.83
C LEU A 97 -3.75 12.16 -22.74
N ALA A 98 -4.77 12.99 -22.49
CA ALA A 98 -4.71 14.00 -21.43
C ALA A 98 -4.48 13.39 -20.03
N PHE A 99 -5.05 12.22 -19.76
CA PHE A 99 -4.80 11.46 -18.52
C PHE A 99 -3.33 11.02 -18.42
N LEU A 100 -2.76 10.48 -19.50
CA LEU A 100 -1.37 10.04 -19.55
C LEU A 100 -0.39 11.22 -19.39
N ASP A 101 -0.70 12.37 -19.99
CA ASP A 101 0.10 13.58 -19.88
C ASP A 101 0.08 14.14 -18.46
N ASP A 102 -1.10 14.22 -17.81
CA ASP A 102 -1.20 14.70 -16.43
C ASP A 102 -0.42 13.78 -15.47
N ALA A 103 -0.55 12.46 -15.63
CA ALA A 103 0.21 11.50 -14.82
C ALA A 103 1.74 11.69 -14.96
N GLN A 104 2.23 11.91 -16.19
CA GLN A 104 3.66 12.17 -16.44
C GLN A 104 4.12 13.50 -15.84
N ILE A 105 3.34 14.57 -15.99
CA ILE A 105 3.66 15.89 -15.42
C ILE A 105 3.76 15.78 -13.89
N ARG A 106 2.83 15.08 -13.24
CA ARG A 106 2.86 14.85 -11.80
C ARG A 106 4.04 13.99 -11.38
N ALA A 107 4.33 12.91 -12.12
CA ALA A 107 5.48 12.06 -11.87
C ALA A 107 6.80 12.86 -11.90
N TRP A 108 7.00 13.73 -12.89
CA TRP A 108 8.18 14.60 -12.95
C TRP A 108 8.29 15.57 -11.77
N ARG A 109 7.17 16.06 -11.24
CA ARG A 109 7.14 16.89 -10.02
C ARG A 109 7.53 16.07 -8.79
N THR A 110 7.09 14.82 -8.70
CA THR A 110 7.47 13.88 -7.63
C THR A 110 8.96 13.54 -7.69
N VAL A 111 9.50 13.20 -8.87
CA VAL A 111 10.92 12.84 -9.04
C VAL A 111 11.84 13.96 -8.55
N LYS A 112 11.44 15.22 -8.75
CA LYS A 112 12.19 16.38 -8.21
C LYS A 112 12.32 16.37 -6.68
N ARG A 113 11.51 15.58 -5.96
CA ARG A 113 11.55 15.42 -4.49
C ARG A 113 12.53 14.35 -4.01
N PHE A 114 13.16 13.63 -4.93
CA PHE A 114 14.16 12.61 -4.66
C PHE A 114 15.58 13.11 -5.02
N PRO A 115 16.63 12.43 -4.52
CA PRO A 115 18.00 12.66 -4.97
C PRO A 115 18.16 12.60 -6.48
N LYS A 116 19.16 13.33 -7.01
CA LYS A 116 19.53 13.24 -8.43
C LYS A 116 19.91 11.80 -8.80
N ASP A 117 19.81 11.46 -10.08
CA ASP A 117 20.16 10.14 -10.64
C ASP A 117 19.29 8.97 -10.16
N SER A 118 18.10 9.26 -9.64
CA SER A 118 17.09 8.26 -9.23
C SER A 118 16.04 8.04 -10.32
N SER A 119 16.47 7.71 -11.55
CA SER A 119 15.59 7.57 -12.71
C SER A 119 14.48 6.54 -12.51
N PHE A 120 14.76 5.45 -11.81
CA PHE A 120 13.80 4.39 -11.47
C PHE A 120 12.56 4.91 -10.72
N VAL A 121 12.68 6.04 -10.01
CA VAL A 121 11.55 6.65 -9.29
C VAL A 121 10.44 7.03 -10.25
N PHE A 122 10.78 7.51 -11.45
CA PHE A 122 9.80 7.94 -12.44
C PHE A 122 8.84 6.82 -12.82
N ASP A 123 9.38 5.63 -13.14
CA ASP A 123 8.59 4.47 -13.57
C ASP A 123 7.61 4.00 -12.48
N ILE A 124 8.04 4.09 -11.22
CA ILE A 124 7.19 3.76 -10.07
C ILE A 124 6.11 4.85 -9.89
N VAL A 125 6.51 6.12 -9.79
CA VAL A 125 5.56 7.19 -9.43
C VAL A 125 4.58 7.49 -10.55
N VAL A 126 4.94 7.32 -11.82
CA VAL A 126 3.99 7.51 -12.94
C VAL A 126 2.87 6.48 -12.85
N ARG A 127 3.18 5.24 -12.50
CA ARG A 127 2.19 4.18 -12.29
C ARG A 127 1.24 4.51 -11.13
N LEU A 128 1.79 5.01 -10.03
CA LEU A 128 0.98 5.36 -8.85
C LEU A 128 0.14 6.63 -9.07
N HIS A 129 0.65 7.62 -9.82
CA HIS A 129 -0.14 8.78 -10.25
C HIS A 129 -1.26 8.39 -11.20
N GLN A 130 -0.99 7.50 -12.17
CA GLN A 130 -2.04 6.94 -13.03
C GLN A 130 -3.13 6.28 -12.17
N LEU A 131 -2.77 5.51 -11.15
CA LEU A 131 -3.75 4.88 -10.26
C LEU A 131 -4.56 5.92 -9.45
N GLY A 132 -3.89 6.92 -8.86
CA GLY A 132 -4.56 7.99 -8.11
C GLY A 132 -5.48 8.84 -8.99
N LEU A 133 -5.06 9.15 -10.23
CA LEU A 133 -5.86 9.87 -11.20
C LEU A 133 -7.04 9.04 -11.69
N ALA A 134 -6.83 7.78 -12.08
CA ALA A 134 -7.86 6.91 -12.63
C ALA A 134 -8.96 6.60 -11.61
N THR A 135 -8.65 6.77 -10.33
CA THR A 135 -9.62 6.68 -9.24
C THR A 135 -10.23 8.03 -8.88
N SER A 136 -9.77 9.17 -9.39
CA SER A 136 -10.39 10.46 -9.11
C SER A 136 -11.76 10.59 -9.78
N ALA A 137 -12.63 11.45 -9.22
CA ALA A 137 -13.96 11.69 -9.77
C ALA A 137 -13.94 12.23 -11.21
N GLU A 138 -12.87 12.92 -11.60
CA GLU A 138 -12.67 13.47 -12.95
C GLU A 138 -12.50 12.35 -13.99
N TRP A 139 -11.65 11.35 -13.69
CA TRP A 139 -11.29 10.33 -14.68
C TRP A 139 -12.05 9.01 -14.51
N TYR A 140 -12.56 8.68 -13.33
CA TYR A 140 -13.09 7.35 -13.03
C TYR A 140 -14.18 6.89 -14.01
N GLY A 141 -15.06 7.79 -14.45
CA GLY A 141 -16.11 7.50 -15.42
C GLY A 141 -15.62 7.37 -16.88
N GLU A 142 -14.46 7.93 -17.19
CA GLU A 142 -13.86 7.89 -18.54
C GLU A 142 -12.91 6.70 -18.73
N MET A 143 -12.50 6.06 -17.63
CA MET A 143 -11.57 4.94 -17.66
C MET A 143 -12.28 3.61 -17.93
N ASP A 144 -11.70 2.83 -18.84
CA ASP A 144 -12.05 1.42 -19.01
C ASP A 144 -11.78 0.67 -17.69
N GLN A 145 -12.81 0.02 -17.15
CA GLN A 145 -12.72 -0.63 -15.84
C GLN A 145 -11.80 -1.85 -15.84
N ARG A 146 -11.62 -2.53 -16.98
CA ARG A 146 -10.64 -3.60 -17.16
C ARG A 146 -9.22 -3.03 -17.19
N ALA A 147 -9.02 -1.87 -17.84
CA ALA A 147 -7.74 -1.16 -17.80
C ALA A 147 -7.39 -0.74 -16.37
N LEU A 148 -8.32 -0.12 -15.64
CA LEU A 148 -8.14 0.23 -14.23
C LEU A 148 -7.84 -1.01 -13.37
N SER A 149 -8.56 -2.11 -13.61
CA SER A 149 -8.30 -3.38 -12.93
C SER A 149 -6.90 -3.92 -13.23
N ASN A 150 -6.38 -3.80 -14.47
CA ASN A 150 -4.98 -4.14 -14.78
C ASN A 150 -4.00 -3.21 -14.04
N MET A 151 -4.28 -1.90 -13.98
CA MET A 151 -3.41 -0.93 -13.29
C MET A 151 -3.22 -1.25 -11.81
N TYR A 152 -4.23 -1.77 -11.11
CA TYR A 152 -4.08 -2.20 -9.71
C TYR A 152 -3.05 -3.32 -9.54
N PHE A 153 -3.08 -4.33 -10.42
CA PHE A 153 -2.12 -5.44 -10.36
C PHE A 153 -0.72 -4.97 -10.71
N GLU A 154 -0.59 -4.15 -11.75
CA GLU A 154 0.69 -3.59 -12.18
C GLU A 154 1.30 -2.66 -11.13
N ALA A 155 0.47 -1.83 -10.48
CA ALA A 155 0.90 -0.99 -9.37
C ALA A 155 1.38 -1.85 -8.20
N LEU A 156 0.58 -2.83 -7.75
CA LEU A 156 0.96 -3.68 -6.62
C LEU A 156 2.24 -4.47 -6.89
N GLU A 157 2.37 -5.09 -8.06
CA GLU A 157 3.62 -5.76 -8.50
C GLU A 157 4.81 -4.82 -8.44
N CYS A 158 4.67 -3.63 -9.04
CA CYS A 158 5.71 -2.61 -9.04
C CYS A 158 6.16 -2.25 -7.62
N THR A 159 5.22 -2.12 -6.67
CA THR A 159 5.56 -1.87 -5.26
C THR A 159 6.29 -3.04 -4.59
N VAL A 160 5.90 -4.29 -4.89
CA VAL A 160 6.55 -5.50 -4.35
C VAL A 160 7.98 -5.60 -4.88
N VAL A 161 8.15 -5.47 -6.20
CA VAL A 161 9.46 -5.55 -6.86
C VAL A 161 10.39 -4.46 -6.35
N ALA A 162 9.92 -3.22 -6.24
CA ALA A 162 10.74 -2.10 -5.74
C ALA A 162 11.30 -2.34 -4.33
N GLN A 163 10.56 -3.03 -3.46
CA GLN A 163 11.01 -3.37 -2.11
C GLN A 163 12.04 -4.51 -2.06
N LEU A 164 12.01 -5.40 -3.05
CA LEU A 164 12.90 -6.55 -3.14
C LEU A 164 14.22 -6.17 -3.80
N ASP A 165 14.13 -5.53 -4.97
CA ASP A 165 15.30 -5.19 -5.79
C ASP A 165 16.13 -4.07 -5.17
N GLU A 166 15.51 -3.23 -4.32
CA GLU A 166 16.12 -2.04 -3.73
C GLU A 166 16.94 -1.25 -4.76
N PRO A 167 16.34 -0.78 -5.88
CA PRO A 167 17.07 -0.24 -7.05
C PRO A 167 17.97 0.97 -6.70
N TRP A 168 17.66 1.67 -5.62
CA TRP A 168 18.51 2.74 -5.07
C TRP A 168 19.88 2.26 -4.58
N SER A 169 20.06 0.98 -4.28
CA SER A 169 21.32 0.42 -3.77
C SER A 169 22.47 0.57 -4.78
N ALA A 170 22.16 0.60 -6.07
CA ALA A 170 23.13 0.76 -7.15
C ALA A 170 23.42 2.24 -7.48
N THR A 171 22.53 3.17 -7.15
CA THR A 171 22.61 4.58 -7.58
C THR A 171 23.16 5.54 -6.53
N ILE A 172 23.14 5.17 -5.24
CA ILE A 172 23.54 6.09 -4.17
C ILE A 172 25.08 6.12 -3.97
N ALA A 173 25.68 7.30 -4.17
CA ALA A 173 27.10 7.55 -3.93
C ALA A 173 27.52 7.38 -2.45
N ALA A 174 28.79 7.05 -2.20
CA ALA A 174 29.32 6.76 -0.87
C ALA A 174 29.28 7.97 0.11
N GLY A 175 29.12 7.70 1.41
CA GLY A 175 29.19 8.71 2.49
C GLY A 175 27.95 8.75 3.41
N ALA A 176 27.88 9.70 4.35
CA ALA A 176 26.74 9.85 5.27
C ALA A 176 25.41 10.14 4.54
N GLN A 177 25.47 10.83 3.40
CA GLN A 177 24.33 11.05 2.51
C GLN A 177 23.75 9.73 1.96
N ARG A 178 24.55 8.65 1.93
CA ARG A 178 24.09 7.32 1.54
C ARG A 178 23.04 6.77 2.49
N GLN A 179 23.32 6.87 3.79
CA GLN A 179 22.46 6.28 4.81
C GLN A 179 21.11 7.01 4.86
N GLU A 180 21.13 8.35 4.76
CA GLU A 180 19.90 9.15 4.71
C GLU A 180 19.06 8.82 3.46
N ALA A 181 19.67 8.79 2.27
CA ALA A 181 18.97 8.49 1.03
C ALA A 181 18.42 7.05 1.03
N ALA A 182 19.22 6.07 1.47
CA ALA A 182 18.79 4.68 1.55
C ALA A 182 17.64 4.50 2.55
N THR A 183 17.69 5.18 3.70
CA THR A 183 16.61 5.14 4.70
C THR A 183 15.33 5.75 4.15
N MET A 184 15.43 6.92 3.50
CA MET A 184 14.31 7.55 2.80
C MET A 184 13.68 6.59 1.78
N PHE A 185 14.48 5.98 0.89
CA PHE A 185 13.96 5.07 -0.12
C PHE A 185 13.33 3.82 0.46
N LYS A 186 13.91 3.23 1.51
CA LYS A 186 13.33 2.08 2.21
C LYS A 186 11.98 2.40 2.82
N ILE A 187 11.85 3.56 3.48
CA ILE A 187 10.59 4.03 4.06
C ILE A 187 9.57 4.28 2.95
N TRP A 188 9.98 5.01 1.91
CA TRP A 188 9.13 5.30 0.77
C TRP A 188 8.60 4.02 0.11
N ALA A 189 9.50 3.07 -0.20
CA ALA A 189 9.16 1.78 -0.78
C ALA A 189 8.21 0.97 0.11
N ALA A 190 8.40 0.98 1.43
CA ALA A 190 7.51 0.32 2.38
C ALA A 190 6.10 0.96 2.42
N GLY A 191 6.00 2.26 2.15
CA GLY A 191 4.73 2.99 2.06
C GLY A 191 3.96 2.81 0.76
N LEU A 192 4.61 2.36 -0.34
CA LEU A 192 3.94 2.27 -1.64
C LEU A 192 2.75 1.30 -1.67
N PRO A 193 2.81 0.08 -1.10
CA PRO A 193 1.64 -0.79 -1.07
C PRO A 193 0.53 -0.25 -0.17
N VAL A 194 0.87 0.55 0.86
CA VAL A 194 -0.14 1.24 1.70
C VAL A 194 -0.95 2.20 0.84
N PHE A 195 -0.28 2.95 -0.04
CA PHE A 195 -0.97 3.80 -1.02
C PHE A 195 -1.91 2.98 -1.92
N VAL A 196 -1.44 1.88 -2.52
CA VAL A 196 -2.24 1.03 -3.42
C VAL A 196 -3.44 0.40 -2.69
N CYS A 197 -3.27 -0.06 -1.45
CA CYS A 197 -4.39 -0.55 -0.64
C CYS A 197 -5.39 0.58 -0.29
N GLY A 198 -4.88 1.76 0.03
CA GLY A 198 -5.72 2.94 0.30
C GLY A 198 -6.57 3.35 -0.90
N THR A 199 -6.02 3.34 -2.11
CA THR A 199 -6.81 3.71 -3.32
C THR A 199 -7.96 2.73 -3.58
N ILE A 200 -7.77 1.43 -3.32
CA ILE A 200 -8.85 0.43 -3.39
C ILE A 200 -9.91 0.70 -2.34
N ARG A 201 -9.50 0.98 -1.10
CA ARG A 201 -10.41 1.34 -0.02
C ARG A 201 -11.23 2.58 -0.40
N HIS A 202 -10.61 3.60 -0.98
CA HIS A 202 -11.29 4.82 -1.43
C HIS A 202 -12.33 4.55 -2.52
N VAL A 203 -12.01 3.73 -3.52
CA VAL A 203 -13.00 3.31 -4.55
C VAL A 203 -14.16 2.56 -3.90
N ARG A 204 -13.88 1.55 -3.07
CA ARG A 204 -14.91 0.76 -2.37
C ARG A 204 -15.83 1.63 -1.52
N SER A 205 -15.26 2.63 -0.83
CA SER A 205 -16.01 3.55 0.02
C SER A 205 -16.99 4.37 -0.81
N ARG A 206 -16.58 4.86 -1.98
CA ARG A 206 -17.47 5.59 -2.91
C ARG A 206 -18.57 4.72 -3.49
N LEU A 207 -18.31 3.43 -3.66
CA LEU A 207 -19.31 2.45 -4.09
C LEU A 207 -20.24 2.00 -2.95
N GLY A 208 -20.10 2.55 -1.73
CA GLY A 208 -20.95 2.22 -0.59
C GLY A 208 -20.71 0.81 -0.05
N MET A 209 -19.57 0.18 -0.37
CA MET A 209 -19.23 -1.13 0.14
C MET A 209 -18.73 -1.04 1.58
N ILE A 210 -19.20 -1.92 2.46
CA ILE A 210 -18.67 -2.04 3.83
C ILE A 210 -17.22 -2.53 3.74
N ILE A 211 -16.32 -1.75 4.30
CA ILE A 211 -14.88 -2.03 4.28
C ILE A 211 -14.49 -2.58 5.64
N VAL A 212 -14.25 -3.89 5.71
CA VAL A 212 -13.68 -4.56 6.89
C VAL A 212 -12.25 -4.98 6.55
N GLU A 213 -11.38 -4.00 6.34
CA GLU A 213 -9.96 -4.22 6.01
C GLU A 213 -9.08 -3.60 7.09
N ARG A 214 -9.15 -4.15 8.31
CA ARG A 214 -8.56 -3.51 9.49
C ARG A 214 -7.04 -3.67 9.64
N ARG A 215 -6.45 -4.77 9.16
CA ARG A 215 -5.05 -5.12 9.50
C ARG A 215 -4.12 -5.43 8.34
N ILE A 216 -4.58 -5.24 7.09
CA ILE A 216 -3.77 -5.53 5.90
C ILE A 216 -2.44 -4.77 5.89
N CYS A 217 -2.42 -3.58 6.48
CA CYS A 217 -1.24 -2.74 6.48
C CYS A 217 -0.30 -3.00 7.68
N ASP A 218 -0.66 -3.83 8.66
CA ASP A 218 0.11 -3.99 9.90
C ASP A 218 1.60 -4.31 9.66
N PRO A 219 1.99 -5.27 8.80
CA PRO A 219 3.40 -5.55 8.54
C PRO A 219 4.10 -4.41 7.81
N LEU A 220 3.38 -3.65 6.99
CA LEU A 220 3.91 -2.50 6.28
C LEU A 220 4.18 -1.35 7.26
N LEU A 221 3.26 -1.09 8.18
CA LEU A 221 3.40 -0.08 9.23
C LEU A 221 4.51 -0.46 10.22
N ALA A 222 4.56 -1.72 10.65
CA ALA A 222 5.65 -2.24 11.48
C ALA A 222 7.00 -2.02 10.80
N ARG A 223 7.11 -2.26 9.49
CA ARG A 223 8.34 -2.04 8.74
C ARG A 223 8.72 -0.56 8.64
N VAL A 224 7.76 0.32 8.37
CA VAL A 224 8.00 1.78 8.37
C VAL A 224 8.48 2.22 9.76
N ARG A 225 7.88 1.67 10.81
CA ARG A 225 8.31 1.90 12.19
C ARG A 225 9.72 1.42 12.46
N ASP A 226 10.05 0.17 12.14
CA ASP A 226 11.39 -0.39 12.38
C ASP A 226 12.47 0.40 11.65
N LEU A 227 12.17 0.92 10.46
CA LEU A 227 13.10 1.78 9.71
C LEU A 227 13.31 3.14 10.40
N LEU A 228 12.26 3.77 10.91
CA LEU A 228 12.31 5.06 11.60
C LEU A 228 12.85 4.97 13.03
N ASP A 229 12.54 3.88 13.75
CA ASP A 229 12.96 3.63 15.14
C ASP A 229 14.33 2.91 15.22
N SER A 230 15.01 2.72 14.08
CA SER A 230 16.32 2.09 14.00
C SER A 230 17.42 2.83 14.80
N LEU A 231 18.58 2.18 14.99
CA LEU A 231 19.70 2.68 15.79
C LEU A 231 20.08 4.12 15.38
N GLY A 232 19.85 5.07 16.30
CA GLY A 232 20.06 6.50 16.09
C GLY A 232 18.78 7.34 16.25
N GLY A 233 17.60 6.72 16.26
CA GLY A 233 16.31 7.39 16.46
C GLY A 233 16.08 8.51 15.44
N TYR A 234 15.38 9.58 15.86
CA TYR A 234 15.09 10.72 14.98
C TYR A 234 16.34 11.47 14.47
N HIS A 235 17.52 11.20 15.04
CA HIS A 235 18.77 11.75 14.55
C HIS A 235 19.20 11.13 13.21
N ALA A 236 18.88 9.85 12.99
CA ALA A 236 19.19 9.10 11.78
C ALA A 236 18.19 9.32 10.63
N TRP A 237 17.12 10.10 10.87
CA TRP A 237 16.12 10.38 9.85
C TRP A 237 16.68 11.24 8.71
N PRO A 238 16.15 11.08 7.48
CA PRO A 238 16.51 11.94 6.36
C PRO A 238 16.29 13.43 6.69
N ARG A 239 17.10 14.30 6.09
CA ARG A 239 17.03 15.75 6.32
C ARG A 239 16.57 16.53 5.11
N GLY A 240 16.03 17.72 5.37
CA GLY A 240 15.60 18.66 4.33
C GLY A 240 14.59 18.02 3.38
N LYS A 241 14.81 18.17 2.07
CA LYS A 241 13.89 17.71 1.04
C LYS A 241 13.68 16.19 1.02
N ASN A 242 14.68 15.42 1.44
CA ASN A 242 14.58 13.95 1.51
C ASN A 242 13.60 13.47 2.58
N LEU A 243 13.09 14.37 3.41
CA LEU A 243 12.08 14.08 4.41
C LEU A 243 10.65 14.19 3.83
N GLU A 244 10.46 14.80 2.65
CA GLU A 244 9.15 14.89 1.98
C GLU A 244 8.57 13.51 1.59
N PRO A 245 9.34 12.55 1.02
CA PRO A 245 8.82 11.19 0.77
C PRO A 245 8.43 10.45 2.05
N VAL A 246 9.15 10.68 3.15
CA VAL A 246 8.83 10.11 4.47
C VAL A 246 7.51 10.70 5.00
N LEU A 247 7.30 12.01 4.81
CA LEU A 247 6.02 12.66 5.15
C LEU A 247 4.85 12.04 4.38
N ALA A 248 5.00 11.84 3.07
CA ALA A 248 3.96 11.22 2.25
C ALA A 248 3.66 9.79 2.71
N THR A 249 4.69 8.98 3.00
CA THR A 249 4.52 7.63 3.53
C THR A 249 3.78 7.63 4.87
N LEU A 250 4.18 8.46 5.83
CA LEU A 250 3.52 8.53 7.13
C LEU A 250 2.08 9.01 7.00
N PHE A 251 1.81 9.92 6.07
CA PHE A 251 0.45 10.34 5.75
C PHE A 251 -0.40 9.16 5.25
N TYR A 252 0.10 8.33 4.33
CA TYR A 252 -0.59 7.11 3.90
C TYR A 252 -0.81 6.14 5.07
N CYS A 253 0.18 5.98 5.96
CA CYS A 253 0.04 5.15 7.15
C CYS A 253 -1.05 5.65 8.10
N VAL A 254 -1.10 6.95 8.42
CA VAL A 254 -2.15 7.54 9.26
C VAL A 254 -3.53 7.35 8.63
N GLU A 255 -3.67 7.65 7.33
CA GLU A 255 -4.96 7.54 6.64
C GLU A 255 -5.41 6.08 6.51
N SER A 256 -4.47 5.12 6.50
CA SER A 256 -4.80 3.69 6.53
C SER A 256 -5.30 3.17 7.89
N CYS A 257 -5.12 3.93 8.97
CA CYS A 257 -5.55 3.55 10.32
C CYS A 257 -6.96 4.06 10.62
N GLU A 258 -7.81 3.24 11.25
CA GLU A 258 -9.00 3.71 11.97
C GLU A 258 -8.61 4.48 13.24
N SER A 259 -9.53 5.27 13.80
CA SER A 259 -9.28 6.06 15.01
C SER A 259 -8.95 5.20 16.24
N ILE A 260 -9.43 3.95 16.28
CA ILE A 260 -9.21 3.00 17.37
C ILE A 260 -7.97 2.13 17.18
N ASP A 261 -7.29 2.21 16.03
CA ASP A 261 -6.14 1.36 15.75
C ASP A 261 -4.93 1.76 16.59
N ALA A 262 -4.29 0.77 17.19
CA ALA A 262 -3.09 0.96 18.03
C ALA A 262 -1.91 1.58 17.26
N TRP A 263 -1.91 1.52 15.93
CA TRP A 263 -0.91 2.15 15.09
C TRP A 263 -1.09 3.66 14.93
N ARG A 264 -2.32 4.17 14.99
CA ARG A 264 -2.62 5.57 14.70
C ARG A 264 -1.85 6.54 15.61
N PRO A 265 -1.76 6.34 16.94
CA PRO A 265 -0.98 7.22 17.81
C PRO A 265 0.49 7.31 17.40
N TRP A 266 1.12 6.17 17.10
CA TRP A 266 2.53 6.14 16.67
C TRP A 266 2.71 6.84 15.32
N CYS A 267 1.86 6.56 14.33
CA CYS A 267 1.91 7.20 13.01
C CYS A 267 1.74 8.73 13.13
N MET A 268 0.81 9.19 13.97
CA MET A 268 0.55 10.61 14.22
C MET A 268 1.73 11.30 14.89
N ASP A 269 2.33 10.68 15.90
CA ASP A 269 3.51 11.24 16.57
C ASP A 269 4.74 11.29 15.65
N ALA A 270 4.93 10.27 14.80
CA ALA A 270 5.97 10.28 13.78
C ALA A 270 5.73 11.39 12.74
N LEU A 271 4.49 11.52 12.24
CA LEU A 271 4.12 12.55 11.28
C LEU A 271 4.34 13.96 11.85
N ARG A 272 3.96 14.20 13.12
CA ARG A 272 4.19 15.47 13.81
C ARG A 272 5.68 15.84 13.81
N LYS A 273 6.56 14.90 14.17
CA LYS A 273 8.02 15.13 14.17
C LYS A 273 8.56 15.47 12.78
N VAL A 274 8.07 14.78 11.74
CA VAL A 274 8.46 15.05 10.35
C VAL A 274 8.02 16.45 9.91
N VAL A 275 6.78 16.85 10.25
CA VAL A 275 6.23 18.19 9.97
C VAL A 275 7.05 19.28 10.67
N GLU A 276 7.40 19.09 11.95
CA GLU A 276 8.27 19.99 12.71
C GLU A 276 9.67 20.11 12.09
N MET A 277 10.26 18.99 11.68
CA MET A 277 11.57 18.94 11.02
C MET A 277 11.58 19.63 9.65
N LEU A 278 10.47 19.54 8.89
CA LEU A 278 10.28 20.27 7.64
C LEU A 278 9.88 21.74 7.85
N LYS A 279 9.61 22.16 9.09
CA LYS A 279 9.16 23.50 9.47
C LYS A 279 7.87 23.92 8.75
N ILE A 280 6.97 22.97 8.52
CA ILE A 280 5.65 23.21 7.94
C ILE A 280 4.76 23.83 9.01
N LYS A 281 4.21 25.02 8.74
CA LYS A 281 3.47 25.82 9.73
C LYS A 281 1.97 25.87 9.51
N SER A 282 1.51 25.45 8.34
CA SER A 282 0.09 25.52 7.97
C SER A 282 -0.37 24.29 7.22
N VAL A 283 -1.69 24.07 7.23
CA VAL A 283 -2.33 23.02 6.44
C VAL A 283 -2.09 23.19 4.95
N ASP A 284 -1.99 24.43 4.46
CA ASP A 284 -1.73 24.69 3.04
C ASP A 284 -0.31 24.28 2.63
N GLU A 285 0.69 24.54 3.50
CA GLU A 285 2.06 24.06 3.27
C GLU A 285 2.12 22.53 3.31
N PHE A 286 1.39 21.90 4.24
CA PHE A 286 1.28 20.45 4.34
C PHE A 286 0.68 19.83 3.06
N LYS A 287 -0.47 20.34 2.61
CA LYS A 287 -1.11 19.94 1.35
C LYS A 287 -0.20 20.15 0.15
N LYS A 288 0.48 21.30 0.08
CA LYS A 288 1.43 21.60 -1.01
C LYS A 288 2.57 20.58 -1.09
N VAL A 289 3.06 20.07 0.05
CA VAL A 289 4.04 18.98 0.04
C VAL A 289 3.40 17.69 -0.47
N LEU A 290 2.22 17.32 0.03
CA LEU A 290 1.49 16.12 -0.39
C LEU A 290 1.10 16.11 -1.88
N ASP A 291 0.81 17.27 -2.47
CA ASP A 291 0.49 17.43 -3.90
C ASP A 291 1.64 17.03 -4.83
N HIS A 292 2.86 16.88 -4.30
CA HIS A 292 3.97 16.33 -5.04
C HIS A 292 3.98 14.81 -5.11
N PHE A 293 3.10 14.09 -4.40
CA PHE A 293 3.08 12.64 -4.34
C PHE A 293 1.74 12.09 -4.86
N PRO A 294 1.68 10.79 -5.23
CA PRO A 294 0.43 10.15 -5.64
C PRO A 294 -0.67 10.36 -4.61
N SER A 295 -1.87 10.73 -5.06
CA SER A 295 -2.98 11.06 -4.16
C SER A 295 -4.33 10.84 -4.86
N THR A 296 -5.35 10.57 -4.06
CA THR A 296 -6.76 10.45 -4.46
C THR A 296 -7.55 11.65 -3.93
N ASN A 297 -8.83 11.76 -4.27
CA ASN A 297 -9.70 12.79 -3.68
C ASN A 297 -9.83 12.61 -2.17
N GLU A 298 -9.95 11.37 -1.71
CA GLU A 298 -10.09 11.00 -0.30
C GLU A 298 -8.83 11.33 0.49
N TYR A 299 -7.64 11.06 -0.05
CA TYR A 299 -6.39 11.54 0.54
C TYR A 299 -6.36 13.07 0.65
N ARG A 300 -6.74 13.80 -0.40
CA ARG A 300 -6.79 15.27 -0.34
C ARG A 300 -7.75 15.79 0.75
N ASN A 301 -8.89 15.13 0.92
CA ASN A 301 -9.86 15.48 1.95
C ASN A 301 -9.37 15.12 3.36
N ALA A 302 -8.67 14.00 3.52
CA ALA A 302 -8.11 13.56 4.79
C ALA A 302 -6.99 14.47 5.31
N ALA A 303 -6.33 15.24 4.44
CA ALA A 303 -5.23 16.12 4.83
C ALA A 303 -5.64 17.19 5.87
N ASP A 304 -6.84 17.77 5.75
CA ASP A 304 -7.34 18.75 6.72
C ASP A 304 -7.61 18.11 8.10
N GLU A 305 -8.23 16.93 8.08
CA GLU A 305 -8.57 16.19 9.30
C GLU A 305 -7.33 15.74 10.04
N ILE A 306 -6.37 15.13 9.34
CA ILE A 306 -5.10 14.68 9.90
C ILE A 306 -4.29 15.86 10.43
N TRP A 307 -4.26 16.99 9.70
CA TRP A 307 -3.60 18.21 10.19
C TRP A 307 -4.23 18.73 11.49
N ARG A 308 -5.56 18.75 11.55
CA ARG A 308 -6.30 19.17 12.76
C ARG A 308 -6.01 18.25 13.93
N GLU A 309 -6.06 16.92 13.74
CA GLU A 309 -5.76 15.94 14.78
C GLU A 309 -4.32 16.09 15.30
N MET A 310 -3.36 16.32 14.39
CA MET A 310 -1.94 16.48 14.71
C MET A 310 -1.66 17.73 15.55
N THR A 311 -2.33 18.85 15.24
CA THR A 311 -2.10 20.17 15.85
C THR A 311 -2.91 20.40 17.12
N GLN A 312 -4.10 19.80 17.22
CA GLN A 312 -4.99 20.01 18.38
C GLN A 312 -4.84 18.94 19.46
N GLY A 313 -4.12 17.85 19.19
CA GLY A 313 -3.75 16.84 20.19
C GLY A 313 -4.96 16.20 20.87
N GLY A 314 -5.56 15.18 20.23
CA GLY A 314 -6.40 14.19 20.90
C GLY A 314 -7.34 14.69 22.01
N SER A 315 -8.30 15.56 21.69
CA SER A 315 -9.44 15.80 22.58
C SER A 315 -10.44 14.65 22.45
N ALA A 316 -10.08 13.48 23.00
CA ALA A 316 -10.98 12.34 23.15
C ALA A 316 -10.55 11.44 24.33
N ALA A 317 -10.44 12.04 25.50
CA ALA A 317 -10.56 11.34 26.77
C ALA A 317 -11.59 12.05 27.66
N SER A 318 -12.78 12.27 27.11
CA SER A 318 -13.99 12.48 27.91
C SER A 318 -14.92 11.32 27.63
N THR A 319 -14.65 10.19 28.28
CA THR A 319 -15.64 9.13 28.45
C THR A 319 -16.86 9.79 29.09
N PRO A 320 -18.05 9.83 28.44
CA PRO A 320 -19.24 10.26 29.12
C PRO A 320 -19.50 9.24 30.23
N SER A 321 -19.35 9.67 31.48
CA SER A 321 -19.80 8.91 32.64
C SER A 321 -21.31 8.70 32.47
N LEU A 322 -21.71 7.49 32.08
CA LEU A 322 -23.08 7.03 32.19
C LEU A 322 -23.41 6.94 33.68
N THR A 323 -23.89 8.05 34.25
CA THR A 323 -24.58 8.04 35.53
C THR A 323 -25.92 7.33 35.32
N PHE A 324 -25.98 6.06 35.68
CA PHE A 324 -27.25 5.38 35.93
C PHE A 324 -27.90 6.03 37.13
N SER A 325 -28.84 6.95 36.89
CA SER A 325 -29.77 7.39 37.93
C SER A 325 -30.74 6.25 38.17
N THR A 326 -30.63 5.66 39.35
CA THR A 326 -31.63 4.79 39.97
C THR A 326 -33.01 5.45 39.94
N LEU A 327 -33.97 4.78 39.30
CA LEU A 327 -35.39 5.01 39.54
C LEU A 327 -35.77 4.25 40.82
N GLN A 328 -36.11 5.00 41.87
CA GLN A 328 -37.02 4.57 42.93
C GLN A 328 -38.43 5.01 42.56
#